data_AF-A0A6G1RHP1-F1
#
_entry.id   AF-A0A6G1RHP1-F1
#
_cell.length_a   1.000
_cell.length_b   1.000
_cell.length_c   1.000
_cell.angle_alpha   90.00
_cell.angle_beta   90.00
_cell.angle_gamma   90.00
#
_symmetry.space_group_name_H-M   'P 1'
#
loop_
_entity.id
_entity.type
_entity.pdbx_description
1 polymer ?
#
loop_
_entity_poly.entity_id
_entity_poly.type
_entity_poly.pdbx_seq_one_letter_code
_entity_poly.pdbx_strand_id
1 'polypeptide(L)'
;LTRKKSNEMCKNSQDIICSGAGTCQCGRCKCANSEGSGLVYGKFCECDDRECIDDETEEICSGHGKCYCGNCYCEAGWHGDKCEFQCDITPWEIKKRCTSPDGKICSNRGTCVCGECTCHDVDPTG
;
A
#
# COMPACT_ATOMS: atom_id res chain seq x y z
N LEU A 1 -29.19 -21.43 -3.51
CA LEU A 1 -28.87 -20.65 -2.28
C LEU A 1 -29.79 -19.43 -2.25
N THR A 2 -30.48 -19.12 -1.14
CA THR A 2 -31.40 -17.95 -1.10
C THR A 2 -30.63 -16.64 -1.15
N ARG A 3 -31.20 -15.56 -1.71
CA ARG A 3 -30.58 -14.21 -1.73
C ARG A 3 -30.10 -13.74 -0.35
N LYS A 4 -30.90 -13.96 0.70
CA LYS A 4 -30.54 -13.62 2.09
C LYS A 4 -29.26 -14.35 2.55
N LYS A 5 -29.23 -15.69 2.45
CA LYS A 5 -28.03 -16.50 2.75
C LYS A 5 -26.83 -16.13 1.88
N SER A 6 -27.04 -15.73 0.63
CA SER A 6 -25.96 -15.29 -0.26
C SER A 6 -25.30 -14.02 0.29
N ASN A 7 -26.12 -13.04 0.65
CA ASN A 7 -25.65 -11.75 1.15
C ASN A 7 -24.86 -11.88 2.47
N GLU A 8 -25.26 -12.78 3.37
CA GLU A 8 -24.51 -13.02 4.62
C GLU A 8 -23.04 -13.43 4.36
N MET A 9 -22.75 -14.17 3.29
CA MET A 9 -21.37 -14.57 2.94
C MET A 9 -20.54 -13.42 2.34
N CYS A 10 -21.18 -12.32 1.96
CA CYS A 10 -20.57 -11.17 1.32
C CYS A 10 -20.43 -9.96 2.26
N LYS A 11 -20.87 -10.06 3.52
CA LYS A 11 -20.71 -8.99 4.51
C LYS A 11 -19.31 -9.01 5.12
N ASN A 12 -18.71 -7.83 5.24
CA ASN A 12 -17.46 -7.65 5.98
C ASN A 12 -17.74 -7.47 7.50
N SER A 13 -16.71 -7.13 8.29
CA SER A 13 -16.81 -6.89 9.74
C SER A 13 -17.69 -5.70 10.13
N GLN A 14 -18.04 -4.83 9.17
CA GLN A 14 -18.92 -3.67 9.37
C GLN A 14 -20.33 -3.93 8.82
N ASP A 15 -20.68 -5.19 8.54
CA ASP A 15 -21.94 -5.61 7.91
C ASP A 15 -22.20 -5.04 6.50
N ILE A 16 -21.16 -4.49 5.85
CA ILE A 16 -21.26 -3.92 4.51
C ILE A 16 -21.07 -5.04 3.48
N ILE A 17 -22.02 -5.18 2.56
CA ILE A 17 -21.96 -6.17 1.48
C ILE A 17 -20.94 -5.71 0.43
N CYS A 18 -19.93 -6.53 0.20
CA CYS A 18 -18.88 -6.27 -0.79
C CYS A 18 -18.28 -4.87 -0.67
N SER A 19 -18.12 -4.38 0.56
CA SER A 19 -17.58 -3.05 0.90
C SER A 19 -18.23 -1.89 0.14
N GLY A 20 -19.43 -2.09 -0.42
CA GLY A 20 -20.08 -1.12 -1.31
C GLY A 20 -19.46 -1.02 -2.73
N ALA A 21 -18.36 -1.70 -3.00
CA ALA A 21 -17.60 -1.63 -4.25
C ALA A 21 -17.85 -2.84 -5.18
N GLY A 22 -19.00 -3.48 -5.06
CA GLY A 22 -19.34 -4.65 -5.85
C GLY A 22 -20.74 -5.20 -5.64
N THR A 23 -21.02 -6.32 -6.29
CA THR A 23 -22.31 -7.03 -6.19
C THR A 23 -22.09 -8.44 -5.64
N CYS A 24 -22.97 -8.89 -4.76
CA CYS A 24 -22.90 -10.26 -4.21
C CYS A 24 -23.65 -11.23 -5.13
N GLN A 25 -22.94 -12.20 -5.70
CA GLN A 25 -23.49 -13.25 -6.55
C GLN A 25 -23.08 -14.62 -6.02
N CYS A 26 -24.06 -15.46 -5.68
CA CYS A 26 -23.85 -16.83 -5.20
C CYS A 26 -22.88 -16.94 -3.99
N GLY A 27 -22.92 -15.97 -3.08
CA GLY A 27 -22.08 -15.93 -1.88
C GLY A 27 -20.65 -15.43 -2.11
N ARG A 28 -20.37 -14.84 -3.28
CA ARG A 28 -19.08 -14.22 -3.61
C ARG A 28 -19.28 -12.81 -4.12
N CYS A 29 -18.36 -11.92 -3.77
CA CYS A 29 -18.35 -10.57 -4.30
C CYS A 29 -17.78 -10.54 -5.72
N LYS A 30 -18.50 -9.87 -6.60
CA LYS A 30 -18.06 -9.44 -7.93
C LYS A 30 -17.79 -7.94 -7.86
N CYS A 31 -16.52 -7.56 -7.80
CA CYS A 31 -16.09 -6.18 -7.67
C CYS A 31 -16.40 -5.36 -8.93
N ALA A 32 -16.70 -4.09 -8.74
CA ALA A 32 -17.00 -3.16 -9.81
C ALA A 32 -15.70 -2.61 -10.39
N ASN A 33 -15.27 -3.15 -11.52
CA ASN A 33 -14.10 -2.69 -12.27
C ASN A 33 -14.56 -2.14 -13.63
N SER A 34 -14.12 -0.92 -13.95
CA SER A 34 -14.34 -0.30 -15.27
C SER A 34 -13.05 -0.32 -16.07
N GLU A 35 -13.17 -0.42 -17.40
CA GLU A 35 -12.04 -0.35 -18.32
C GLU A 35 -11.27 0.97 -18.10
N GLY A 36 -9.99 0.89 -17.76
CA GLY A 36 -9.12 2.05 -17.57
C GLY A 36 -9.14 2.71 -16.18
N SER A 37 -9.98 2.24 -15.24
CA SER A 37 -9.90 2.66 -13.83
C SER A 37 -9.17 1.59 -13.01
N GLY A 38 -8.37 2.00 -12.02
CA GLY A 38 -7.65 1.08 -11.11
C GLY A 38 -8.49 -0.09 -10.57
N LEU A 39 -7.82 -1.16 -10.17
CA LEU A 39 -8.46 -2.43 -9.86
C LEU A 39 -9.02 -2.45 -8.42
N VAL A 40 -10.30 -2.77 -8.30
CA VAL A 40 -10.97 -3.12 -7.04
C VAL A 40 -11.00 -4.65 -6.89
N TYR A 41 -10.50 -5.14 -5.74
CA TYR A 41 -10.36 -6.56 -5.45
C TYR A 41 -10.43 -6.82 -3.94
N GLY A 42 -10.18 -8.08 -3.56
CA GLY A 42 -10.35 -8.57 -2.19
C GLY A 42 -11.58 -9.47 -2.06
N LYS A 43 -11.74 -10.11 -0.90
CA LYS A 43 -12.84 -11.06 -0.69
C LYS A 43 -14.18 -10.34 -0.69
N PHE A 44 -14.17 -9.12 -0.19
CA PHE A 44 -15.30 -8.23 -0.03
C PHE A 44 -15.10 -6.94 -0.84
N CYS A 45 -14.26 -6.93 -1.89
CA CYS A 45 -13.97 -5.73 -2.69
C CYS A 45 -13.47 -4.54 -1.84
N GLU A 46 -12.66 -4.85 -0.83
CA GLU A 46 -12.15 -3.92 0.18
C GLU A 46 -10.86 -3.20 -0.23
N CYS A 47 -10.21 -3.61 -1.33
CA CYS A 47 -8.98 -3.01 -1.80
C CYS A 47 -9.21 -2.31 -3.14
N ASP A 48 -8.64 -1.11 -3.29
CA ASP A 48 -8.68 -0.31 -4.50
C ASP A 48 -7.29 0.21 -4.83
N ASP A 49 -6.74 -0.16 -5.99
CA ASP A 49 -5.39 0.27 -6.37
C ASP A 49 -5.25 1.79 -6.51
N ARG A 50 -6.35 2.52 -6.64
CA ARG A 50 -6.35 3.99 -6.72
C ARG A 50 -5.92 4.66 -5.43
N GLU A 51 -6.00 3.97 -4.30
CA GLU A 51 -5.46 4.44 -3.02
C GLU A 51 -3.94 4.66 -3.07
N CYS A 52 -3.27 3.99 -4.02
CA CYS A 52 -1.84 4.10 -4.23
C CYS A 52 -1.44 5.06 -5.35
N ILE A 53 -2.38 5.82 -5.94
CA ILE A 53 -2.02 6.85 -6.92
C ILE A 53 -1.12 7.89 -6.23
N ASP A 54 -0.09 8.28 -6.96
CA ASP A 54 0.80 9.38 -6.63
C ASP A 54 0.19 10.67 -7.19
N ASP A 55 0.09 11.70 -6.35
CA ASP A 55 -0.54 12.98 -6.73
C ASP A 55 0.33 13.80 -7.70
N GLU A 56 1.63 13.55 -7.77
CA GLU A 56 2.57 14.24 -8.67
C GLU A 56 2.64 13.56 -10.05
N THR A 57 2.69 12.22 -10.08
CA THR A 57 2.84 11.48 -11.33
C THR A 57 1.51 10.99 -11.92
N GLU A 58 0.43 11.00 -11.14
CA GLU A 58 -0.87 10.38 -11.44
C GLU A 58 -0.80 8.86 -11.71
N GLU A 59 0.32 8.21 -11.36
CA GLU A 59 0.53 6.78 -11.53
C GLU A 59 0.37 6.01 -10.23
N ILE A 60 -0.08 4.75 -10.32
CA ILE A 60 -0.11 3.85 -9.16
C ILE A 60 1.33 3.55 -8.76
N CYS A 61 1.67 3.85 -7.51
CA CYS A 61 3.02 3.66 -6.95
C CYS A 61 4.11 4.29 -7.83
N SER A 62 3.88 5.51 -8.29
CA SER A 62 4.78 6.30 -9.15
C SER A 62 5.28 5.52 -10.39
N GLY A 63 4.54 4.49 -10.84
CA GLY A 63 4.94 3.61 -11.95
C GLY A 63 6.00 2.56 -11.59
N HIS A 64 6.41 2.48 -10.32
CA HIS A 64 7.55 1.69 -9.85
C HIS A 64 7.20 0.67 -8.77
N GLY A 65 5.95 0.21 -8.76
CA GLY A 65 5.50 -0.76 -7.79
C GLY A 65 4.13 -1.33 -8.08
N LYS A 66 3.67 -2.18 -7.17
CA LYS A 66 2.30 -2.71 -7.17
C LYS A 66 1.59 -2.26 -5.92
N CYS A 67 0.35 -1.79 -6.08
CA CYS A 67 -0.51 -1.50 -4.95
C CYS A 67 -1.10 -2.79 -4.39
N TYR A 68 -1.04 -2.92 -3.07
CA TYR A 68 -1.73 -3.96 -2.32
C TYR A 68 -2.51 -3.31 -1.18
N CYS A 69 -3.81 -3.08 -1.42
CA CYS A 69 -4.74 -2.53 -0.43
C CYS A 69 -4.19 -1.27 0.27
N GLY A 70 -3.92 -0.23 -0.53
CA GLY A 70 -3.43 1.06 -0.03
C GLY A 70 -1.93 1.13 0.28
N ASN A 71 -1.17 0.06 0.06
CA ASN A 71 0.28 0.02 0.30
C ASN A 71 1.04 -0.29 -0.99
N CYS A 72 2.05 0.52 -1.32
CA CYS A 72 2.91 0.25 -2.46
C CYS A 72 4.02 -0.74 -2.10
N TYR A 73 4.18 -1.73 -2.97
CA TYR A 73 5.27 -2.69 -2.92
C TYR A 73 6.19 -2.38 -4.09
N CYS A 74 7.28 -1.68 -3.77
CA CYS A 74 8.19 -1.13 -4.76
C CYS A 74 9.01 -2.20 -5.47
N GLU A 75 9.32 -1.92 -6.73
CA GLU A 75 10.30 -2.67 -7.51
C GLU A 75 11.71 -2.50 -6.94
N ALA A 76 12.62 -3.39 -7.32
CA ALA A 76 13.99 -3.37 -6.80
C ALA A 76 14.68 -2.04 -7.15
N GLY A 77 15.21 -1.37 -6.13
CA GLY A 77 15.87 -0.06 -6.28
C GLY A 77 14.95 1.14 -6.10
N TRP A 78 13.64 0.92 -5.93
CA TRP A 78 12.66 1.97 -5.65
C TRP A 78 12.18 1.91 -4.20
N HIS A 79 11.95 3.09 -3.63
CA HIS A 79 11.68 3.30 -2.21
C HIS A 79 10.73 4.50 -2.02
N GLY A 80 10.23 4.66 -0.80
CA GLY A 80 9.20 5.64 -0.47
C GLY A 80 7.83 4.98 -0.30
N ASP A 81 6.86 5.74 0.18
CA ASP A 81 5.50 5.25 0.41
C ASP A 81 4.74 5.04 -0.91
N LYS A 82 5.15 5.75 -1.96
CA LYS A 82 4.64 5.64 -3.33
C LYS A 82 5.66 5.07 -4.31
N CYS A 83 6.87 4.71 -3.89
CA CYS A 83 7.96 4.25 -4.77
C CYS A 83 8.55 5.36 -5.65
N GLU A 84 8.55 6.58 -5.14
CA GLU A 84 8.98 7.81 -5.80
C GLU A 84 10.52 8.01 -5.77
N PHE A 85 11.25 7.28 -4.93
CA PHE A 85 12.70 7.44 -4.77
C PHE A 85 13.49 6.27 -5.37
N GLN A 86 14.33 6.56 -6.35
CA GLN A 86 15.31 5.60 -6.88
C GLN A 86 16.62 5.65 -6.10
N CYS A 87 17.14 4.50 -5.68
CA CYS A 87 18.46 4.40 -5.09
C CYS A 87 19.45 3.71 -6.04
N ASP A 88 20.58 4.37 -6.32
CA ASP A 88 21.67 3.81 -7.13
C ASP A 88 22.59 2.84 -6.35
N ILE A 89 22.14 2.33 -5.20
CA ILE A 89 22.94 1.50 -4.31
C ILE A 89 22.16 0.26 -3.86
N THR A 90 22.88 -0.82 -3.59
CA THR A 90 22.26 -2.11 -3.26
C THR A 90 21.57 -2.10 -1.88
N PRO A 91 20.56 -2.98 -1.63
CA PRO A 91 19.91 -3.07 -0.31
C PRO A 91 20.90 -3.31 0.85
N TRP A 92 21.98 -4.04 0.58
CA TRP A 92 23.06 -4.24 1.55
C TRP A 92 23.80 -2.93 1.87
N GLU A 93 24.12 -2.12 0.86
CA GLU A 93 24.79 -0.84 1.04
C GLU A 93 23.91 0.18 1.74
N ILE A 94 22.61 0.23 1.42
CA ILE A 94 21.62 1.05 2.13
C ILE A 94 21.64 0.71 3.62
N LYS A 95 21.49 -0.58 3.95
CA LYS A 95 21.52 -1.05 5.34
C LYS A 95 22.85 -0.66 6.01
N LYS A 96 23.97 -0.87 5.35
CA LYS A 96 25.30 -0.56 5.90
C LYS A 96 25.47 0.92 6.22
N ARG A 97 25.02 1.83 5.33
CA ARG A 97 25.17 3.28 5.51
C ARG A 97 24.32 3.83 6.66
N CYS A 98 23.14 3.26 6.88
CA CYS A 98 22.24 3.71 7.94
C CYS A 98 22.40 2.98 9.28
N THR A 99 23.20 1.91 9.34
CA THR A 99 23.43 1.18 10.59
C THR A 99 24.49 1.91 11.43
N SER A 100 24.12 2.40 12.60
CA SER A 100 25.05 2.99 13.57
C SER A 100 25.98 1.94 14.20
N PRO A 101 27.09 2.32 14.85
CA PRO A 101 28.03 1.37 15.45
C PRO A 101 27.41 0.41 16.49
N ASP A 102 26.29 0.80 17.11
CA ASP A 102 25.51 -0.02 18.04
C ASP A 102 24.47 -0.93 17.34
N GLY A 103 24.49 -1.01 16.00
CA GLY A 103 23.66 -1.91 15.19
C GLY A 103 22.25 -1.41 14.88
N LYS A 104 21.91 -0.16 15.24
CA LYS A 104 20.58 0.41 15.02
C LYS A 104 20.49 1.11 13.67
N ILE A 105 19.33 1.05 13.01
CA ILE A 105 19.09 1.83 11.80
C ILE A 105 18.72 3.25 12.21
N CYS A 106 19.47 4.24 11.71
CA CYS A 106 19.27 5.67 11.98
C CYS A 106 19.10 5.99 13.47
N SER A 107 19.84 5.28 14.34
CA SER A 107 19.74 5.39 15.80
C SER A 107 18.31 5.24 16.37
N ASN A 108 17.39 4.59 15.64
CA ASN A 108 15.96 4.53 15.92
C ASN A 108 15.27 5.92 16.01
N ARG A 109 15.80 6.94 15.33
CA ARG A 109 15.26 8.31 15.31
C ARG A 109 14.88 8.79 13.91
N GLY A 110 14.85 7.87 12.96
CA GLY A 110 14.66 8.19 11.56
C GLY A 110 14.38 6.96 10.73
N THR A 111 14.04 7.21 9.47
CA THR A 111 13.89 6.20 8.43
C THR A 111 15.11 6.25 7.51
N CYS A 112 15.64 5.10 7.13
CA CYS A 112 16.73 5.01 6.17
C CYS A 112 16.17 5.00 4.74
N VAL A 113 16.51 6.01 3.94
CA VAL A 113 16.13 6.13 2.53
C VAL A 113 17.40 6.33 1.71
N CYS A 114 17.67 5.44 0.75
CA CYS A 114 18.88 5.48 -0.10
C CYS A 114 20.22 5.63 0.64
N GLY A 115 20.33 5.09 1.86
CA GLY A 115 21.54 5.17 2.66
C GLY A 115 21.71 6.50 3.41
N GLU A 116 20.69 7.34 3.41
CA GLU A 116 20.58 8.56 4.19
C GLU A 116 19.49 8.40 5.26
N CYS A 117 19.72 8.99 6.43
CA CYS A 117 18.77 8.94 7.53
C CYS A 117 17.88 10.18 7.51
N THR A 118 16.63 10.01 7.12
CA THR A 118 15.59 11.02 7.29
C THR A 118 15.13 10.97 8.74
N CYS A 119 15.55 11.95 9.54
CA CYS A 119 15.14 12.04 10.94
C CYS A 119 13.65 12.33 11.01
N HIS A 120 12.96 11.71 11.97
CA HIS A 120 11.57 12.06 12.24
C HIS A 120 11.57 13.42 12.95
N ASP A 121 10.78 14.37 12.47
CA ASP A 121 10.61 15.63 13.16
C ASP A 121 9.98 15.35 14.53
N VAL A 122 10.80 15.54 15.57
CA VAL A 122 10.31 15.57 16.95
C VAL A 122 9.59 16.91 17.14
N ASP A 123 8.27 16.95 16.96
CA ASP A 123 7.45 17.97 17.60
C ASP A 123 6.71 17.34 18.78
N PRO A 124 7.21 17.51 20.01
CA PRO A 124 6.43 17.24 21.19
C PRO A 124 6.19 18.57 21.90
N THR A 125 5.40 19.49 21.36
CA THR A 125 4.92 20.66 22.13
C THR A 125 6.05 21.40 22.88
N GLY A 126 6.75 22.30 22.19
CA GLY A 126 7.43 23.40 22.90
C GLY A 126 6.41 24.25 23.66
#